data_AF-A0AAP2WIW9-F1
#
_entry.id   AF-A0AAP2WIW9-F1
#
_cell.length_a   1.000
_cell.length_b   1.000
_cell.length_c   1.000
_cell.angle_alpha   90.00
_cell.angle_beta   90.00
_cell.angle_gamma   90.00
#
_symmetry.space_group_name_H-M   'P 1'
#
loop_
_entity.id
_entity.type
_entity.pdbx_description
1 polymer ?
#
loop_
_entity_poly.entity_id
_entity_poly.type
_entity_poly.pdbx_seq_one_letter_code
_entity_poly.pdbx_strand_id
1 'polypeptide(L)' 'MQIEIELATPVAPNPAIAGWLLVADEAERAGLSSAAVMYRNTARSIEIKQETGIAVCACCFKPFGRGTLHH' A
#
# COMPACT_ATOMS: atom_id res chain seq x y z
N MET A 1 -0.42 -26.24 -30.01
CA MET A 1 0.19 -25.83 -28.73
C MET A 1 -0.75 -24.82 -28.10
N GLN A 2 -1.57 -25.25 -27.13
CA GLN A 2 -2.44 -24.35 -26.38
C GLN A 2 -1.64 -23.82 -25.19
N ILE A 3 -1.54 -22.50 -25.07
CA ILE A 3 -0.90 -21.84 -23.94
C ILE A 3 -2.03 -21.48 -22.99
N GLU A 4 -2.13 -22.20 -21.88
CA GLU A 4 -3.03 -21.85 -20.79
C GLU A 4 -2.41 -20.68 -20.01
N ILE A 5 -3.07 -19.52 -20.06
CA ILE A 5 -2.70 -18.36 -19.27
C ILE A 5 -3.41 -18.53 -17.92
N GLU A 6 -2.68 -18.99 -16.91
CA GLU A 6 -3.15 -18.92 -15.53
C GLU A 6 -3.28 -17.44 -15.13
N LEU A 7 -4.51 -16.93 -15.16
CA LEU A 7 -4.86 -15.65 -14.57
C LEU A 7 -4.59 -15.76 -13.06
N ALA A 8 -3.53 -15.09 -12.60
CA ALA A 8 -3.18 -15.02 -11.19
C ALA A 8 -4.43 -14.71 -10.36
N THR A 9 -4.75 -15.60 -9.43
CA THR A 9 -5.93 -15.47 -8.57
C THR A 9 -5.86 -14.13 -7.85
N PRO A 10 -6.96 -13.35 -7.78
CA PRO A 10 -6.95 -12.09 -7.06
C PRO A 10 -6.51 -12.35 -5.62
N VAL A 11 -5.37 -11.79 -5.24
CA VAL A 11 -4.86 -11.90 -3.86
C VAL A 11 -5.86 -11.15 -2.98
N ALA A 12 -6.45 -11.84 -2.00
CA ALA A 12 -7.32 -11.21 -1.04
C ALA A 12 -6.62 -10.00 -0.40
N PRO A 13 -7.30 -8.85 -0.22
CA PRO A 13 -6.69 -7.66 0.35
C PRO A 13 -6.09 -7.97 1.71
N ASN A 14 -4.90 -7.45 1.99
CA ASN A 14 -4.25 -7.62 3.27
C ASN A 14 -5.17 -7.01 4.35
N PRO A 15 -5.54 -7.76 5.40
CA PRO A 15 -6.50 -7.29 6.40
C PRO A 15 -6.04 -6.00 7.11
N ALA A 16 -4.73 -5.71 7.13
CA ALA A 16 -4.20 -4.47 7.68
C ALA A 16 -4.66 -3.22 6.90
N ILE A 17 -5.00 -3.34 5.60
CA ILE A 17 -5.50 -2.23 4.78
C ILE A 17 -6.78 -1.67 5.40
N ALA A 18 -7.74 -2.54 5.74
CA ALA A 18 -9.00 -2.13 6.35
C ALA A 18 -8.77 -1.42 7.70
N GLY A 19 -7.83 -1.94 8.52
CA GLY A 19 -7.46 -1.31 9.79
C GLY A 19 -6.90 0.09 9.61
N TRP A 20 -6.00 0.31 8.64
CA TRP A 20 -5.43 1.62 8.35
C TRP A 20 -6.45 2.62 7.83
N LEU A 21 -7.41 2.18 7.00
CA LEU A 21 -8.48 3.05 6.52
C LEU A 21 -9.43 3.46 7.65
N LEU A 22 -9.77 2.53 8.56
CA LEU A 22 -10.60 2.84 9.72
C LEU A 22 -9.99 3.93 10.61
N VAL A 23 -8.69 3.81 10.93
CA VAL A 23 -8.00 4.83 11.75
C VAL A 23 -7.77 6.14 10.97
N ALA A 24 -7.69 6.10 9.64
CA ALA A 24 -7.67 7.31 8.83
C ALA A 24 -8.98 8.10 8.95
N ASP A 25 -10.12 7.40 8.91
CA ASP A 25 -11.44 8.04 9.04
C ASP A 25 -11.68 8.56 10.46
N GLU A 26 -11.13 7.92 11.48
CA GLU A 26 -11.12 8.44 12.85
C GLU A 26 -10.25 9.70 12.98
N ALA A 27 -9.03 9.68 12.43
CA ALA A 27 -8.14 10.84 12.43
C ALA A 27 -8.74 12.03 11.70
N GLU A 28 -9.41 11.81 10.56
CA GLU A 28 -10.12 12.85 9.81
C GLU A 28 -11.23 13.48 10.65
N ARG A 29 -12.07 12.65 11.30
CA ARG A 29 -13.14 13.14 12.19
C ARG A 29 -12.61 13.90 13.39
N ALA A 30 -11.41 13.58 13.86
CA ALA A 30 -10.72 14.29 14.94
C ALA A 30 -10.01 15.59 14.48
N GLY A 31 -10.07 15.93 13.18
CA GLY A 31 -9.38 17.11 12.63
C GLY A 31 -7.87 16.94 12.42
N LEU A 32 -7.36 15.71 12.51
CA LEU A 32 -5.94 15.36 12.36
C LEU A 32 -5.62 15.03 10.89
N SER A 33 -5.82 15.99 10.00
CA SER A 33 -5.73 15.78 8.54
C SER A 33 -4.39 15.20 8.08
N SER A 34 -3.26 15.66 8.62
CA SER A 34 -1.93 15.12 8.29
C SER A 34 -1.79 13.65 8.68
N ALA A 35 -2.33 13.25 9.83
CA ALA A 35 -2.31 11.85 10.27
C ALA A 35 -3.22 10.99 9.39
N ALA A 36 -4.42 11.47 9.06
CA ALA A 36 -5.35 10.80 8.17
C ALA A 36 -4.72 10.51 6.80
N VAL A 37 -4.02 11.48 6.21
CA VAL A 37 -3.27 11.28 4.95
C VAL A 37 -2.18 10.21 5.10
N MET A 38 -1.41 10.23 6.20
CA MET A 38 -0.38 9.21 6.44
C MET A 38 -0.95 7.81 6.62
N TYR A 39 -2.10 7.66 7.27
CA TYR A 39 -2.76 6.36 7.43
C TYR A 39 -3.29 5.83 6.10
N ARG A 40 -3.90 6.68 5.27
CA ARG A 40 -4.31 6.29 3.90
C ARG A 40 -3.11 5.90 3.04
N ASN A 41 -2.02 6.67 3.09
CA ASN A 41 -0.81 6.31 2.35
C ASN A 41 -0.18 5.01 2.87
N THR A 42 -0.30 4.73 4.17
CA THR A 42 0.16 3.44 4.73
C THR A 42 -0.64 2.28 4.15
N ALA A 43 -1.98 2.38 4.10
CA ALA A 43 -2.82 1.41 3.40
C ALA A 43 -2.38 1.24 1.93
N ARG A 44 -2.17 2.34 1.20
CA ARG A 44 -1.73 2.29 -0.19
C ARG A 44 -0.36 1.62 -0.38
N SER A 45 0.57 1.81 0.56
CA SER A 45 1.88 1.14 0.49
C SER A 45 1.79 -0.38 0.60
N ILE A 46 0.80 -0.88 1.36
CA ILE A 46 0.51 -2.31 1.52
C ILE A 46 -0.11 -2.83 0.23
N GLU A 47 -1.06 -2.12 -0.36
CA GLU A 47 -1.64 -2.45 -1.67
C GLU A 47 -0.56 -2.58 -2.75
N ILE A 48 0.34 -1.59 -2.86
CA ILE A 48 1.45 -1.63 -3.82
C ILE A 48 2.31 -2.88 -3.63
N LYS A 49 2.60 -3.26 -2.38
CA LYS A 49 3.36 -4.50 -2.10
C LYS A 49 2.58 -5.75 -2.53
N GLN A 50 1.26 -5.79 -2.34
CA GLN A 50 0.44 -6.91 -2.79
C GLN A 50 0.35 -7.00 -4.31
N GLU A 51 0.20 -5.85 -4.98
CA GLU A 51 0.09 -5.74 -6.44
C GLU A 51 1.43 -6.09 -7.13
N THR A 52 2.56 -5.68 -6.55
CA THR A 52 3.87 -5.69 -7.24
C THR A 52 4.91 -6.63 -6.63
N GLY A 53 4.67 -7.13 -5.42
CA GLY A 53 5.67 -7.84 -4.61
C GLY A 53 6.75 -6.94 -4.01
N ILE A 54 6.76 -5.63 -4.30
CA ILE A 54 7.81 -4.70 -3.88
C ILE A 54 7.32 -3.86 -2.69
N ALA A 55 8.03 -3.91 -1.57
CA ALA A 55 7.74 -3.06 -0.42
C ALA A 55 8.23 -1.62 -0.65
N VAL A 56 7.42 -0.62 -0.28
CA VAL A 56 7.68 0.81 -0.53
C VAL A 56 7.43 1.69 0.70
N CYS A 57 8.04 2.88 0.79
CA CYS A 57 7.73 3.86 1.86
C CYS A 57 6.26 4.31 1.78
N ALA A 58 5.57 4.37 2.91
CA ALA A 58 4.24 5.01 2.99
C ALA A 58 4.29 6.52 2.69
N CYS A 59 5.43 7.17 2.91
CA CYS A 59 5.59 8.60 2.70
C CYS A 59 5.68 9.01 1.22
N CYS A 60 6.36 8.21 0.40
CA CYS A 60 6.78 8.59 -0.95
C CYS A 60 6.72 7.44 -1.98
N PHE A 61 6.27 6.26 -1.56
CA PHE A 61 6.17 5.03 -2.36
C PHE A 61 7.47 4.60 -3.06
N LYS A 62 8.62 5.07 -2.59
CA LYS A 62 9.92 4.60 -3.06
C LYS A 62 10.16 3.16 -2.56
N PRO A 63 10.61 2.24 -3.42
CA PRO A 63 10.99 0.88 -3.02
C PRO A 63 12.07 0.85 -1.93
N PHE A 64 11.87 0.01 -0.92
CA PHE A 64 12.92 -0.32 0.03
C PHE A 64 13.99 -1.19 -0.65
N GLY A 65 15.25 -1.10 -0.18
CA GLY A 65 16.35 -1.94 -0.65
C GLY A 65 17.04 -1.51 -1.95
N ARG A 66 16.48 -0.58 -2.74
CA ARG A 66 17.18 0.00 -3.90
C ARG A 66 18.16 1.13 -3.58
N GLY A 67 18.23 1.57 -2.31
CA GLY A 67 19.08 2.71 -1.90
C GLY A 67 18.70 4.03 -2.59
N THR A 68 19.47 5.09 -2.35
CA THR A 68 19.43 6.28 -3.21
C THR A 68 20.11 5.95 -4.54
N LEU A 69 19.35 5.94 -5.63
CA LEU A 69 19.91 6.08 -6.97
C LEU A 69 20.42 7.53 -7.09
N HIS A 70 21.59 7.79 -6.53
CA HIS A 70 22.36 8.98 -6.87
C HIS A 70 22.77 8.78 -8.34
N HIS A 71 22.16 9.56 -9.22
CA HIS A 71 22.65 9.81 -10.57
C HIS A 71 23.50 11.06 -10.54
#